data_AF-A0A954Z815-F1
#
_entry.id   AF-A0A954Z815-F1
#
_cell.length_a   1.000
_cell.length_b   1.000
_cell.length_c   1.000
_cell.angle_alpha   90.00
_cell.angle_beta   90.00
_cell.angle_gamma   90.00
#
_symmetry.space_group_name_H-M   'P 1'
#
loop_
_entity.id
_entity.type
_entity.pdbx_description
1 polymer ?
#
loop_
_entity_poly.entity_id
_entity_poly.type
_entity_poly.pdbx_seq_one_letter_code
_entity_poly.pdbx_strand_id
1 'polypeptide(L)'
;NDADGNAIPFPDDATYEAAVAAGETLDRDDWRRQNVDRFVERLYRQTKAAKPSVQVGISPFGIWRPGHPAGVVGFDQYASLYADARKWLQEGWVDYFSPQLYWSVDSKGQSFPALLAWWHEQNVKQKQLWPGLFTSRIADGSQRSWKADEIVRQIQAVRAADSPGGHIHFSMKAIQANRDGIRDRLKNEIYATEKAPADSATSQ
;
A
#
# COMPACT_ATOMS: atom_id res chain seq x y z
N ASN A 1 17.96 0.09 -10.01
CA ASN A 1 18.84 0.96 -10.78
C ASN A 1 20.29 0.69 -10.42
N ASP A 2 21.22 0.93 -11.34
CA ASP A 2 22.65 0.90 -11.06
C ASP A 2 23.07 2.12 -10.22
N ALA A 3 24.36 2.23 -9.93
CA ALA A 3 24.92 3.33 -9.14
C ALA A 3 24.66 4.72 -9.78
N ASP A 4 24.44 4.75 -11.10
CA ASP A 4 24.21 5.96 -11.89
C ASP A 4 22.71 6.27 -12.07
N GLY A 5 21.83 5.42 -11.54
CA GLY A 5 20.39 5.60 -11.59
C GLY A 5 19.72 5.01 -12.84
N ASN A 6 20.45 4.28 -13.70
CA ASN A 6 19.88 3.62 -14.87
C ASN A 6 19.08 2.38 -14.45
N ALA A 7 17.99 2.09 -15.16
CA ALA A 7 17.22 0.89 -14.95
C ALA A 7 18.08 -0.36 -15.24
N ILE A 8 18.17 -1.27 -14.28
CA ILE A 8 18.79 -2.57 -14.49
C ILE A 8 17.69 -3.50 -15.00
N PRO A 9 17.83 -4.12 -16.19
CA PRO A 9 16.86 -5.09 -16.67
C PRO A 9 16.74 -6.28 -15.72
N PHE A 10 15.53 -6.82 -15.57
CA PHE A 10 15.36 -8.09 -14.87
C PHE A 10 16.05 -9.20 -15.67
N PRO A 11 16.92 -10.02 -15.04
CA PRO A 11 17.70 -11.04 -15.72
C PRO A 11 16.87 -12.29 -16.00
N ASP A 12 15.81 -12.15 -16.79
CA ASP A 12 14.81 -13.19 -17.05
C ASP A 12 14.72 -13.62 -18.52
N ASP A 13 15.73 -13.30 -19.34
CA ASP A 13 15.80 -13.66 -20.77
C ASP A 13 15.62 -15.16 -20.98
N ALA A 14 16.49 -15.97 -20.35
CA ALA A 14 16.45 -17.42 -20.51
C ALA A 14 15.11 -18.02 -20.05
N THR A 15 14.53 -17.51 -18.97
CA THR A 15 13.24 -18.01 -18.46
C THR A 15 12.06 -17.60 -19.33
N TYR A 16 12.10 -16.40 -19.92
CA TYR A 16 11.06 -15.94 -20.82
C TYR A 16 11.12 -16.67 -22.17
N GLU A 17 12.30 -16.84 -22.74
CA GLU A 17 12.52 -17.62 -23.96
C GLU A 17 12.03 -19.07 -23.80
N ALA A 18 12.35 -19.69 -22.67
CA ALA A 18 11.86 -21.03 -22.36
C ALA A 18 10.33 -21.08 -22.25
N ALA A 19 9.70 -20.05 -21.67
CA ALA A 19 8.24 -19.97 -21.56
C ALA A 19 7.59 -19.83 -22.95
N VAL A 20 8.14 -18.98 -23.82
CA VAL A 20 7.67 -18.80 -25.21
C VAL A 20 7.81 -20.11 -25.99
N ALA A 21 8.95 -20.80 -25.86
CA ALA A 21 9.14 -22.12 -26.48
C ALA A 21 8.14 -23.18 -25.97
N ALA A 22 7.67 -23.03 -24.73
CA ALA A 22 6.63 -23.86 -24.13
C ALA A 22 5.19 -23.41 -24.44
N GLY A 23 5.00 -22.39 -25.28
CA GLY A 23 3.70 -21.93 -25.76
C GLY A 23 3.12 -20.71 -25.04
N GLU A 24 3.91 -19.97 -24.25
CA GLU A 24 3.50 -18.66 -23.73
C GLU A 24 3.20 -17.68 -24.88
N THR A 25 2.10 -16.94 -24.76
CA THR A 25 1.63 -15.98 -25.77
C THR A 25 1.61 -14.54 -25.27
N LEU A 26 1.76 -14.33 -23.96
CA LEU A 26 1.86 -13.00 -23.39
C LEU A 26 3.16 -12.32 -23.83
N ASP A 27 3.10 -11.00 -23.99
CA ASP A 27 4.33 -10.23 -24.05
C ASP A 27 5.10 -10.35 -22.72
N ARG A 28 6.36 -9.93 -22.74
CA ARG A 28 7.27 -10.14 -21.61
C ARG A 28 6.81 -9.43 -20.34
N ASP A 29 6.24 -8.25 -20.47
CA ASP A 29 5.81 -7.46 -19.32
C ASP A 29 4.52 -8.03 -18.72
N ASP A 30 3.58 -8.50 -19.56
CA ASP A 30 2.39 -9.23 -19.12
C ASP A 30 2.74 -10.59 -18.52
N TRP A 31 3.71 -11.31 -19.10
CA TRP A 31 4.22 -12.55 -18.54
C TRP A 31 4.82 -12.33 -17.14
N ARG A 32 5.62 -11.27 -16.97
CA ARG A 32 6.15 -10.87 -15.65
C ARG A 32 5.04 -10.58 -14.66
N ARG A 33 4.03 -9.79 -15.04
CA ARG A 33 2.86 -9.51 -14.19
C ARG A 33 2.12 -10.79 -13.83
N GLN A 34 1.88 -11.67 -14.79
CA GLN A 34 1.19 -12.93 -14.57
C GLN A 34 1.98 -13.86 -13.61
N ASN A 35 3.31 -13.86 -13.69
CA ASN A 35 4.16 -14.60 -12.76
C ASN A 35 3.95 -14.10 -11.31
N VAL A 36 3.92 -12.79 -11.10
CA VAL A 36 3.69 -12.18 -9.78
C VAL A 36 2.27 -12.47 -9.30
N ASP A 37 1.27 -12.32 -10.17
CA ASP A 37 -0.13 -12.62 -9.86
C ASP A 37 -0.31 -14.07 -9.37
N ARG A 38 0.25 -15.05 -10.11
CA ARG A 38 0.19 -16.46 -9.73
C ARG A 38 0.86 -16.72 -8.39
N PHE A 39 1.98 -16.03 -8.11
CA PHE A 39 2.64 -16.13 -6.81
C PHE A 39 1.73 -15.60 -5.68
N VAL A 40 1.17 -14.39 -5.85
CA VAL A 40 0.30 -13.75 -4.85
C VAL A 40 -0.94 -14.60 -4.58
N GLU A 41 -1.64 -15.03 -5.63
CA GLU A 41 -2.81 -15.89 -5.51
C GLU A 41 -2.49 -17.19 -4.78
N ARG A 42 -1.41 -17.87 -5.21
CA ARG A 42 -1.01 -19.15 -4.62
C ARG A 42 -0.61 -18.99 -3.16
N LEU A 43 0.17 -17.97 -2.82
CA LEU A 43 0.57 -17.66 -1.44
C LEU A 43 -0.66 -17.49 -0.54
N TYR A 44 -1.63 -16.68 -0.99
CA TYR A 44 -2.87 -16.47 -0.25
C TYR A 44 -3.64 -17.79 -0.08
N ARG A 45 -3.97 -18.48 -1.18
CA ARG A 45 -4.76 -19.73 -1.15
C ARG A 45 -4.11 -20.81 -0.30
N GLN A 46 -2.80 -21.01 -0.42
CA GLN A 46 -2.07 -22.02 0.35
C GLN A 46 -2.00 -21.66 1.83
N THR A 47 -1.80 -20.38 2.18
CA THR A 47 -1.84 -19.93 3.58
C THR A 47 -3.21 -20.19 4.18
N LYS A 48 -4.29 -19.81 3.47
CA LYS A 48 -5.67 -20.05 3.91
C LYS A 48 -5.97 -21.54 4.09
N ALA A 49 -5.49 -22.39 3.18
CA ALA A 49 -5.67 -23.84 3.27
C ALA A 49 -4.90 -24.46 4.45
N ALA A 50 -3.66 -24.02 4.69
CA ALA A 50 -2.82 -24.55 5.77
C ALA A 50 -3.24 -24.05 7.15
N LYS A 51 -3.58 -22.75 7.27
CA LYS A 51 -3.96 -22.11 8.53
C LYS A 51 -4.89 -20.91 8.27
N PRO A 52 -6.22 -21.13 8.23
CA PRO A 52 -7.21 -20.10 7.88
C PRO A 52 -7.10 -18.80 8.70
N SER A 53 -6.71 -18.91 9.97
CA SER A 53 -6.62 -17.79 10.92
C SER A 53 -5.42 -16.86 10.71
N VAL A 54 -4.40 -17.23 9.94
CA VAL A 54 -3.24 -16.37 9.67
C VAL A 54 -3.62 -15.32 8.64
N GLN A 55 -3.57 -14.04 8.99
CA GLN A 55 -3.82 -12.96 8.03
C GLN A 55 -2.68 -12.81 7.02
N VAL A 56 -3.04 -12.63 5.75
CA VAL A 56 -2.13 -12.32 4.65
C VAL A 56 -2.40 -10.89 4.21
N GLY A 57 -1.36 -10.07 4.16
CA GLY A 57 -1.49 -8.73 3.60
C GLY A 57 -0.30 -8.32 2.78
N ILE A 58 -0.56 -7.35 1.90
CA ILE A 58 0.42 -6.84 0.94
C ILE A 58 0.49 -5.33 1.09
N SER A 59 1.70 -4.78 1.09
CA SER A 59 1.96 -3.35 1.10
C SER A 59 2.55 -2.92 -0.25
N PRO A 60 1.71 -2.63 -1.26
CA PRO A 60 2.18 -2.19 -2.57
C PRO A 60 2.62 -0.72 -2.54
N PHE A 61 3.19 -0.25 -3.65
CA PHE A 61 3.41 1.18 -3.83
C PHE A 61 2.06 1.94 -3.79
N GLY A 62 2.05 3.19 -3.32
CA GLY A 62 0.80 3.93 -3.14
C GLY A 62 0.11 4.34 -4.44
N ILE A 63 0.85 4.44 -5.54
CA ILE A 63 0.32 4.75 -6.89
C ILE A 63 0.27 3.45 -7.69
N TRP A 64 -0.92 2.99 -8.08
CA TRP A 64 -1.05 1.84 -9.00
C TRP A 64 -0.45 2.17 -10.36
N ARG A 65 -0.92 3.26 -10.97
CA ARG A 65 -0.41 3.83 -12.22
C ARG A 65 -0.60 5.35 -12.21
N PRO A 66 0.30 6.13 -12.84
CA PRO A 66 0.04 7.54 -13.10
C PRO A 66 -1.29 7.73 -13.83
N GLY A 67 -2.01 8.80 -13.49
CA GLY A 67 -3.37 9.05 -13.97
C GLY A 67 -4.47 8.34 -13.16
N HIS A 68 -4.11 7.56 -12.12
CA HIS A 68 -5.07 6.87 -11.25
C HIS A 68 -4.82 7.17 -9.77
N PRO A 69 -5.68 8.00 -9.12
CA PRO A 69 -6.78 8.78 -9.70
C PRO A 69 -6.30 9.87 -10.68
N ALA A 70 -7.22 10.45 -11.45
CA ALA A 70 -6.89 11.45 -12.48
C ALA A 70 -6.03 12.61 -11.90
N GLY A 71 -5.00 13.01 -12.65
CA GLY A 71 -4.04 14.04 -12.22
C GLY A 71 -2.91 13.54 -11.31
N VAL A 72 -2.97 12.30 -10.81
CA VAL A 72 -1.85 11.73 -10.06
C VAL A 72 -0.67 11.44 -10.98
N VAL A 73 0.52 11.84 -10.55
CA VAL A 73 1.77 11.58 -11.26
C VAL A 73 2.74 10.84 -10.35
N GLY A 74 3.69 10.12 -10.93
CA GLY A 74 4.72 9.44 -10.15
C GLY A 74 5.17 8.15 -10.79
N PHE A 75 5.68 7.26 -9.96
CA PHE A 75 6.18 5.96 -10.39
C PHE A 75 5.04 5.00 -10.73
N ASP A 76 5.18 4.27 -11.84
CA ASP A 76 4.22 3.26 -12.31
C ASP A 76 4.66 1.87 -11.83
N GLN A 77 4.07 1.39 -10.72
CA GLN A 77 4.42 0.06 -10.20
C GLN A 77 3.94 -1.08 -11.12
N TYR A 78 2.88 -0.87 -11.88
CA TYR A 78 2.35 -1.86 -12.82
C TYR A 78 3.34 -2.09 -13.97
N ALA A 79 3.94 -1.02 -14.49
CA ALA A 79 4.89 -1.08 -15.58
C ALA A 79 6.31 -1.42 -15.11
N SER A 80 6.77 -0.84 -13.99
CA SER A 80 8.17 -0.94 -13.57
C SER A 80 8.44 -2.06 -12.56
N LEU A 81 7.47 -2.45 -11.74
CA LEU A 81 7.60 -3.55 -10.77
C LEU A 81 6.79 -4.79 -11.16
N TYR A 82 6.04 -4.71 -12.25
CA TYR A 82 5.11 -5.76 -12.68
C TYR A 82 4.12 -6.15 -11.58
N ALA A 83 3.77 -5.17 -10.74
CA ALA A 83 2.89 -5.34 -9.60
C ALA A 83 1.47 -4.84 -9.94
N ASP A 84 0.57 -5.74 -10.32
CA ASP A 84 -0.85 -5.40 -10.50
C ASP A 84 -1.60 -5.40 -9.16
N ALA A 85 -1.19 -4.48 -8.28
CA ALA A 85 -1.73 -4.32 -6.94
C ALA A 85 -3.26 -4.11 -6.91
N ARG A 86 -3.82 -3.48 -7.96
CA ARG A 86 -5.27 -3.31 -8.11
C ARG A 86 -5.97 -4.65 -8.29
N LYS A 87 -5.44 -5.52 -9.15
CA LYS A 87 -5.98 -6.87 -9.37
C LYS A 87 -5.96 -7.69 -8.10
N TRP A 88 -4.85 -7.71 -7.34
CA TRP A 88 -4.76 -8.51 -6.11
C TRP A 88 -5.81 -8.11 -5.06
N LEU A 89 -6.10 -6.81 -4.96
CA LEU A 89 -7.16 -6.29 -4.09
C LEU A 89 -8.56 -6.68 -4.60
N GLN A 90 -8.82 -6.51 -5.90
CA GLN A 90 -10.13 -6.78 -6.51
C GLN A 90 -10.48 -8.27 -6.53
N GLU A 91 -9.50 -9.14 -6.70
CA GLU A 91 -9.66 -10.60 -6.59
C GLU A 91 -9.72 -11.07 -5.14
N GLY A 92 -9.28 -10.23 -4.20
CA GLY A 92 -9.31 -10.51 -2.77
C GLY A 92 -8.28 -11.53 -2.32
N TRP A 93 -7.11 -11.56 -2.98
CA TRP A 93 -5.95 -12.40 -2.64
C TRP A 93 -5.16 -11.87 -1.43
N VAL A 94 -5.87 -11.24 -0.50
CA VAL A 94 -5.39 -10.67 0.76
C VAL A 94 -6.52 -10.68 1.78
N ASP A 95 -6.17 -10.68 3.06
CA ASP A 95 -7.08 -10.35 4.16
C ASP A 95 -7.04 -8.85 4.47
N TYR A 96 -5.87 -8.22 4.35
CA TYR A 96 -5.68 -6.77 4.50
C TYR A 96 -4.73 -6.20 3.44
N PHE A 97 -4.88 -4.91 3.16
CA PHE A 97 -4.15 -4.21 2.11
C PHE A 97 -3.58 -2.91 2.66
N SER A 98 -2.32 -2.61 2.34
CA SER A 98 -1.59 -1.51 2.96
C SER A 98 -0.80 -0.68 1.96
N PRO A 99 -1.46 0.06 1.05
CA PRO A 99 -0.77 0.87 0.07
C PRO A 99 0.12 1.92 0.76
N GLN A 100 1.34 2.09 0.25
CA GLN A 100 2.34 3.01 0.80
C GLN A 100 2.01 4.46 0.41
N LEU A 101 1.12 5.11 1.16
CA LEU A 101 0.67 6.48 0.90
C LEU A 101 1.64 7.51 1.52
N TYR A 102 2.81 7.66 0.92
CA TYR A 102 3.96 8.38 1.50
C TYR A 102 4.09 9.84 1.03
N TRP A 103 2.96 10.48 0.76
CA TRP A 103 2.87 11.87 0.36
C TRP A 103 2.00 12.64 1.33
N SER A 104 2.16 13.96 1.35
CA SER A 104 1.39 14.79 2.27
C SER A 104 -0.07 14.92 1.85
N VAL A 105 -0.93 15.27 2.79
CA VAL A 105 -2.34 15.63 2.54
C VAL A 105 -2.45 16.67 1.43
N ASP A 106 -1.60 17.70 1.48
CA ASP A 106 -1.62 18.84 0.57
C ASP A 106 -0.78 18.63 -0.71
N SER A 107 -0.31 17.40 -0.98
CA SER A 107 0.47 17.12 -2.20
C SER A 107 -0.38 17.30 -3.45
N LYS A 108 0.05 18.18 -4.38
CA LYS A 108 -0.72 18.51 -5.59
C LYS A 108 -0.84 17.36 -6.60
N GLY A 109 0.16 16.46 -6.64
CA GLY A 109 0.20 15.35 -7.61
C GLY A 109 0.07 13.96 -7.00
N GLN A 110 0.08 13.85 -5.67
CA GLN A 110 -0.02 12.59 -4.93
C GLN A 110 -0.73 12.81 -3.59
N SER A 111 -1.84 13.54 -3.57
CA SER A 111 -2.56 13.86 -2.34
C SER A 111 -2.92 12.58 -1.57
N PHE A 112 -2.57 12.53 -0.28
CA PHE A 112 -2.86 11.36 0.56
C PHE A 112 -4.36 11.01 0.57
N PRO A 113 -5.30 11.94 0.87
CA PRO A 113 -6.73 11.65 0.81
C PRO A 113 -7.21 11.17 -0.56
N ALA A 114 -6.69 11.74 -1.66
CA ALA A 114 -7.10 11.34 -3.00
C ALA A 114 -6.68 9.89 -3.31
N LEU A 115 -5.46 9.51 -2.96
CA LEU A 115 -4.98 8.13 -3.11
C LEU A 115 -5.74 7.17 -2.21
N LEU A 116 -6.02 7.58 -0.96
CA LEU A 116 -6.81 6.77 -0.02
C LEU A 116 -8.21 6.49 -0.57
N ALA A 117 -8.91 7.53 -1.04
CA ALA A 117 -10.24 7.42 -1.64
C ALA A 117 -10.21 6.49 -2.87
N TRP A 118 -9.20 6.63 -3.73
CA TRP A 118 -9.06 5.77 -4.90
C TRP A 118 -8.87 4.30 -4.53
N TRP A 119 -8.05 3.98 -3.53
CA TRP A 119 -7.89 2.60 -3.05
C TRP A 119 -9.16 2.04 -2.41
N HIS A 120 -9.96 2.89 -1.74
CA HIS A 120 -11.30 2.50 -1.29
C HIS A 120 -12.21 2.12 -2.45
N GLU A 121 -12.25 2.91 -3.52
CA GLU A 121 -13.03 2.62 -4.72
C GLU A 121 -12.61 1.30 -5.38
N GLN A 122 -11.32 0.94 -5.32
CA GLN A 122 -10.83 -0.32 -5.88
C GLN A 122 -11.14 -1.53 -4.98
N ASN A 123 -11.51 -1.33 -3.71
CA ASN A 123 -11.69 -2.40 -2.73
C ASN A 123 -13.09 -3.06 -2.81
N VAL A 124 -13.41 -3.64 -3.97
CA VAL A 124 -14.73 -4.26 -4.24
C VAL A 124 -15.04 -5.47 -3.35
N LYS A 125 -14.02 -6.08 -2.75
CA LYS A 125 -14.16 -7.22 -1.82
C LYS A 125 -14.21 -6.82 -0.34
N GLN A 126 -14.22 -5.51 -0.04
CA GLN A 126 -14.32 -4.97 1.32
C GLN A 126 -13.25 -5.56 2.26
N LYS A 127 -12.02 -5.70 1.77
CA LYS A 127 -10.87 -6.14 2.58
C LYS A 127 -10.47 -5.04 3.56
N GLN A 128 -9.75 -5.40 4.62
CA GLN A 128 -9.20 -4.40 5.54
C GLN A 128 -8.21 -3.50 4.79
N LEU A 129 -8.38 -2.18 4.85
CA LEU A 129 -7.49 -1.23 4.18
C LEU A 129 -6.77 -0.38 5.23
N TRP A 130 -5.49 -0.66 5.43
CA TRP A 130 -4.64 0.00 6.42
C TRP A 130 -3.50 0.72 5.72
N PRO A 131 -3.68 1.97 5.25
CA PRO A 131 -2.67 2.67 4.48
C PRO A 131 -1.37 2.85 5.28
N GLY A 132 -0.25 2.75 4.57
CA GLY A 132 1.07 3.04 5.11
C GLY A 132 1.28 4.55 5.24
N LEU A 133 1.71 5.01 6.42
CA LEU A 133 2.07 6.40 6.72
C LEU A 133 3.60 6.53 6.83
N PHE A 134 4.20 7.51 6.15
CA PHE A 134 5.66 7.70 6.19
C PHE A 134 6.12 8.50 7.41
N THR A 135 5.85 8.00 8.60
CA THR A 135 6.20 8.66 9.88
C THR A 135 7.70 8.94 10.05
N SER A 136 8.56 8.14 9.44
CA SER A 136 10.01 8.38 9.41
C SER A 136 10.42 9.66 8.68
N ARG A 137 9.52 10.28 7.92
CA ARG A 137 9.73 11.59 7.27
C ARG A 137 9.60 12.76 8.24
N ILE A 138 9.06 12.54 9.45
CA ILE A 138 9.03 13.57 10.49
C ILE A 138 10.45 13.92 10.91
N ALA A 139 10.79 15.21 10.86
CA ALA A 139 12.06 15.77 11.31
C ALA A 139 13.28 14.92 10.88
N ASP A 140 13.28 14.45 9.63
CA ASP A 140 14.31 13.56 9.09
C ASP A 140 15.59 14.29 8.64
N GLY A 141 15.65 15.60 8.86
CA GLY A 141 16.77 16.46 8.47
C GLY A 141 16.79 16.85 6.99
N SER A 142 15.86 16.35 6.18
CA SER A 142 15.75 16.72 4.77
C SER A 142 14.94 18.01 4.56
N GLN A 143 15.14 18.64 3.41
CA GLN A 143 14.34 19.78 2.94
C GLN A 143 12.86 19.45 2.77
N ARG A 144 12.51 18.15 2.70
CA ARG A 144 11.14 17.65 2.53
C ARG A 144 10.61 16.98 3.80
N SER A 145 11.24 17.25 4.93
CA SER A 145 10.83 16.75 6.24
C SER A 145 9.41 17.21 6.57
N TRP A 146 8.68 16.36 7.28
CA TRP A 146 7.34 16.68 7.78
C TRP A 146 7.38 17.09 9.25
N LYS A 147 6.33 17.79 9.66
CA LYS A 147 5.97 17.97 11.06
C LYS A 147 5.11 16.80 11.53
N ALA A 148 5.11 16.52 12.83
CA ALA A 148 4.26 15.47 13.41
C ALA A 148 2.77 15.68 13.07
N ASP A 149 2.35 16.93 12.87
CA ASP A 149 1.00 17.29 12.47
C ASP A 149 0.55 16.67 11.13
N GLU A 150 1.47 16.47 10.19
CA GLU A 150 1.15 15.79 8.92
C GLU A 150 0.62 14.37 9.17
N ILE A 151 1.27 13.60 10.05
CA ILE A 151 0.82 12.24 10.37
C ILE A 151 -0.51 12.26 11.11
N VAL A 152 -0.75 13.26 11.97
CA VAL A 152 -2.06 13.41 12.64
C VAL A 152 -3.17 13.70 11.62
N ARG A 153 -2.96 14.63 10.68
CA ARG A 153 -3.92 14.92 9.61
C ARG A 153 -4.18 13.69 8.71
N GLN A 154 -3.16 12.88 8.42
CA GLN A 154 -3.34 11.62 7.70
C GLN A 154 -4.20 10.62 8.47
N ILE A 155 -3.96 10.44 9.77
CA ILE A 155 -4.79 9.54 10.61
C ILE A 155 -6.24 10.05 10.68
N GLN A 156 -6.44 11.37 10.76
CA GLN A 156 -7.77 11.96 10.70
C GLN A 156 -8.47 11.68 9.36
N ALA A 157 -7.77 11.80 8.24
CA ALA A 157 -8.30 11.44 6.93
C ALA A 157 -8.70 9.96 6.85
N VAL A 158 -7.88 9.06 7.41
CA VAL A 158 -8.21 7.62 7.50
C VAL A 158 -9.45 7.37 8.35
N ARG A 159 -9.62 8.09 9.46
CA ARG A 159 -10.79 7.95 10.34
C ARG A 159 -12.08 8.47 9.70
N ALA A 160 -11.96 9.52 8.88
CA ALA A 160 -13.07 10.15 8.16
C ALA A 160 -13.52 9.33 6.94
N ALA A 161 -12.63 8.52 6.34
CA ALA A 161 -13.04 7.50 5.40
C ALA A 161 -13.77 6.38 6.17
N ASP A 162 -14.94 5.96 5.71
CA ASP A 162 -15.75 4.85 6.27
C ASP A 162 -15.08 3.46 6.08
N SER A 163 -13.77 3.39 6.30
CA SER A 163 -13.00 2.16 6.40
C SER A 163 -13.13 1.57 7.81
N PRO A 164 -13.19 0.23 7.95
CA PRO A 164 -12.77 -0.39 9.18
C PRO A 164 -11.35 0.12 9.50
N GLY A 165 -11.21 0.70 10.70
CA GLY A 165 -10.09 1.57 11.05
C GLY A 165 -8.73 0.86 11.03
N GLY A 166 -7.68 1.63 10.79
CA GLY A 166 -6.29 1.19 10.92
C GLY A 166 -5.35 1.86 9.92
N HIS A 167 -4.05 1.84 10.23
CA HIS A 167 -2.98 2.36 9.39
C HIS A 167 -1.65 1.77 9.88
N ILE A 168 -0.60 1.84 9.06
CA ILE A 168 0.72 1.26 9.39
C ILE A 168 1.78 2.36 9.35
N HIS A 169 2.61 2.46 10.39
CA HIS A 169 3.70 3.45 10.43
C HIS A 169 4.98 2.89 9.80
N PHE A 170 5.47 3.56 8.76
CA PHE A 170 6.84 3.39 8.27
C PHE A 170 7.71 4.56 8.76
N SER A 171 8.62 4.38 9.70
CA SER A 171 8.82 3.18 10.51
C SER A 171 8.85 3.55 11.98
N MET A 172 8.95 2.51 12.82
CA MET A 172 8.99 2.63 14.28
C MET A 172 10.10 3.58 14.79
N LYS A 173 11.14 3.85 13.98
CA LYS A 173 12.28 4.71 14.34
C LYS A 173 11.84 6.11 14.79
N ALA A 174 10.93 6.76 14.05
CA ALA A 174 10.48 8.12 14.39
C ALA A 174 9.62 8.14 15.66
N ILE A 175 8.84 7.08 15.90
CA ILE A 175 8.02 6.92 17.11
C ILE A 175 8.92 6.66 18.33
N GLN A 176 9.90 5.76 18.21
CA GLN A 176 10.86 5.48 19.29
C GLN A 176 11.66 6.72 19.69
N ALA A 177 12.17 7.47 18.70
CA ALA A 177 12.90 8.71 18.93
C ALA A 177 12.00 9.90 19.29
N ASN A 178 10.67 9.71 19.35
CA ASN A 178 9.69 10.76 19.60
C ASN A 178 9.92 12.04 18.75
N ARG A 179 10.22 11.86 17.46
CA ARG A 179 10.54 12.99 16.57
C ARG A 179 9.38 13.96 16.53
N ASP A 180 9.67 15.24 16.80
CA ASP A 180 8.66 16.31 16.84
C ASP A 180 7.46 15.98 17.76
N GLY A 181 7.68 15.19 18.83
CA GLY A 181 6.65 14.82 19.80
C GLY A 181 5.64 13.76 19.32
N ILE A 182 5.86 13.10 18.18
CA ILE A 182 4.87 12.21 17.56
C ILE A 182 4.38 11.09 18.47
N ARG A 183 5.25 10.47 19.28
CA ARG A 183 4.84 9.36 20.16
C ARG A 183 3.83 9.85 21.21
N ASP A 184 4.07 11.03 21.76
CA ASP A 184 3.23 11.59 22.81
C ASP A 184 1.88 12.03 22.23
N ARG A 185 1.87 12.63 21.03
CA ARG A 185 0.63 12.93 20.30
C ARG A 185 -0.17 11.66 19.98
N LEU A 186 0.50 10.63 19.46
CA LEU A 186 -0.15 9.36 19.15
C LEU A 186 -0.77 8.73 20.41
N LYS A 187 -0.03 8.72 21.52
CA LYS A 187 -0.50 8.13 22.79
C LYS A 187 -1.63 8.93 23.43
N ASN A 188 -1.48 10.25 23.52
CA ASN A 188 -2.33 11.09 24.38
C ASN A 188 -3.51 11.71 23.63
N GLU A 189 -3.42 11.87 22.31
CA GLU A 189 -4.47 12.50 21.50
C GLU A 189 -5.15 11.48 20.59
N ILE A 190 -4.35 10.79 19.76
CA ILE A 190 -4.88 10.02 18.64
C ILE A 190 -5.40 8.66 19.10
N TYR A 191 -4.60 7.86 19.79
CA TYR A 191 -4.96 6.50 20.23
C TYR A 191 -5.64 6.45 21.60
N ALA A 192 -5.71 7.57 22.30
CA ALA A 192 -6.53 7.71 23.51
C ALA A 192 -8.03 7.68 23.19
N THR A 193 -8.41 7.99 21.94
CA THR A 193 -9.80 7.93 21.47
C THR A 193 -10.02 6.63 20.70
N GLU A 194 -10.78 5.69 21.27
CA GLU A 194 -11.29 4.55 20.53
C GLU A 194 -12.19 5.07 19.40
N LYS A 195 -11.98 4.59 18.16
CA LYS A 195 -13.12 4.49 17.23
C LYS A 195 -13.89 3.31 17.80
N ALA A 196 -14.98 3.59 18.53
CA ALA A 196 -15.87 2.53 19.00
C ALA A 196 -16.14 1.58 17.82
N PRO A 197 -16.07 0.25 18.01
CA PRO A 197 -16.45 -0.66 16.95
C PRO A 197 -17.84 -0.24 16.48
N ALA A 198 -18.05 -0.17 15.16
CA ALA A 198 -19.40 -0.05 14.63
C ALA A 198 -20.20 -1.17 15.29
N ASP A 199 -21.23 -0.79 16.07
CA ASP A 199 -22.03 -1.73 16.83
C ASP A 199 -22.36 -2.91 15.93
N SER A 200 -21.94 -4.10 16.36
CA SER A 200 -22.53 -5.34 15.87
C SER A 200 -23.91 -5.45 16.50
N ALA A 201 -24.81 -4.59 16.02
CA ALA A 201 -26.25 -4.67 16.19
C ALA A 201 -26.80 -5.07 14.81
N THR A 202 -27.56 -6.15 14.61
CA THR A 202 -28.23 -7.06 15.53
C THR A 202 -28.48 -8.36 14.77
N SER A 203 -28.52 -9.46 15.52
CA SER A 203 -29.01 -10.78 15.15
C SER A 203 -30.34 -10.78 14.37
N GLN A 204 -30.43 -11.65 13.34
CA GLN A 204 -31.41 -12.74 13.24
C GLN A 204 -30.91 -13.78 12.24
#